data_AF-A0A7S4I7B5-F1
#
_entry.id   AF-A0A7S4I7B5-F1
#
_cell.length_a   1.000
_cell.length_b   1.000
_cell.length_c   1.000
_cell.angle_alpha   90.00
_cell.angle_beta   90.00
_cell.angle_gamma   90.00
#
_symmetry.space_group_name_H-M   'P 1'
#
loop_
_entity.id
_entity.type
_entity.pdbx_description
1 polymer ?
#
loop_
_entity_poly.entity_id
_entity_poly.type
_entity_poly.pdbx_seq_one_letter_code
_entity_poly.pdbx_strand_id
1 'polypeptide(L)'
;AAAANTLRDDHNLAEEVQRGLEEISSRQYVWDRAELQAAAMRALEQPELCGWAKRVLLGEDRRSLSVHSHEGSIEKEQLASQPMPDNAAPIVLPDGAAKFREGLRKC
;
A
#
# COMPACT_ATOMS: atom_id res chain seq x y z
N ALA A 1 -9.49 -5.44 20.73
CA ALA A 1 -9.88 -6.70 20.04
C ALA A 1 -9.04 -6.96 18.79
N ALA A 2 -8.85 -6.01 17.86
CA ALA A 2 -8.12 -6.26 16.61
C ALA A 2 -6.62 -6.59 16.76
N ALA A 3 -5.94 -6.03 17.77
CA ALA A 3 -4.51 -6.29 18.07
C ALA A 3 -4.19 -7.69 18.62
N ALA A 4 -5.19 -8.40 19.13
CA ALA A 4 -5.02 -9.75 19.66
C ALA A 4 -5.00 -10.80 18.54
N ASN A 5 -5.40 -10.43 17.31
CA ASN A 5 -5.43 -11.31 16.15
C ASN A 5 -4.12 -11.34 15.36
N THR A 6 -3.09 -10.58 15.75
CA THR A 6 -1.76 -10.60 15.10
C THR A 6 -0.80 -11.61 15.74
N LEU A 7 -1.14 -12.17 16.90
CA LEU A 7 -0.54 -13.43 17.35
C LEU A 7 -1.13 -14.54 16.48
N ARG A 8 -0.65 -14.60 15.25
CA ARG A 8 -1.00 -15.63 14.30
C ARG A 8 -0.10 -16.82 14.61
N ASP A 9 -0.69 -17.88 15.13
CA ASP A 9 -0.01 -19.17 15.20
C ASP A 9 0.15 -19.68 13.77
N ASP A 10 1.38 -19.94 13.35
CA ASP A 10 1.63 -20.58 12.05
C ASP A 10 1.02 -21.99 12.12
N HIS A 11 0.05 -22.26 11.25
CA HIS A 11 -0.64 -23.55 11.23
C HIS A 11 0.15 -24.61 10.44
N ASN A 12 1.12 -24.17 9.64
CA ASN A 12 1.97 -25.04 8.84
C ASN A 12 3.33 -24.39 8.55
N LEU A 13 4.28 -25.22 8.10
CA LEU A 13 5.65 -24.80 7.77
C LEU A 13 5.72 -23.73 6.67
N ALA A 14 4.78 -23.73 5.71
CA ALA A 14 4.82 -22.74 4.64
C ALA A 14 4.51 -21.34 5.16
N GLU A 15 3.61 -21.21 6.14
CA GLU A 15 3.32 -19.94 6.82
C GLU A 15 4.54 -19.44 7.61
N GLU A 16 5.21 -20.33 8.33
CA GLU A 16 6.44 -20.00 9.08
C GLU A 16 7.57 -19.53 8.15
N VAL A 17 7.79 -20.25 7.04
CA VAL A 17 8.79 -19.88 6.03
C VAL A 17 8.43 -18.54 5.39
N GLN A 18 7.16 -18.30 5.06
CA GLN A 18 6.71 -17.04 4.50
C GLN A 18 6.98 -15.87 5.45
N ARG A 19 6.63 -16.02 6.73
CA ARG A 19 6.94 -15.04 7.78
C ARG A 19 8.44 -14.76 7.87
N GLY A 20 9.26 -15.81 7.85
CA GLY A 20 10.71 -15.66 7.89
C GLY A 20 11.29 -14.97 6.64
N LEU A 21 10.76 -15.25 5.46
CA LEU A 21 11.18 -14.64 4.21
C LEU A 21 10.87 -13.13 4.15
N GLU A 22 9.77 -12.68 4.76
CA GLU A 22 9.44 -11.25 4.86
C GLU A 22 10.49 -10.50 5.69
N GLU A 23 10.93 -11.07 6.81
CA GLU A 23 12.00 -10.50 7.64
C GLU A 23 13.36 -10.45 6.90
N ILE A 24 13.68 -11.50 6.14
CA ILE A 24 14.92 -11.57 5.36
C ILE A 24 14.90 -10.57 4.20
N SER A 25 13.82 -10.56 3.43
CA SER A 25 13.69 -9.71 2.23
C SER A 25 13.67 -8.22 2.58
N SER A 26 13.03 -7.87 3.70
CA SER A 26 13.04 -6.51 4.25
C SER A 26 14.34 -6.17 5.00
N ARG A 27 15.21 -7.16 5.24
CA ARG A 27 16.46 -7.05 6.03
C ARG A 27 16.23 -6.55 7.46
N GLN A 28 15.06 -6.83 8.03
CA GLN A 28 14.70 -6.38 9.36
C GLN A 28 15.07 -7.40 10.43
N TYR A 29 15.01 -8.70 10.10
CA TYR A 29 15.43 -9.81 10.98
C TYR A 29 14.82 -9.75 12.39
N VAL A 30 13.60 -9.24 12.52
CA VAL A 30 12.88 -9.17 13.80
C VAL A 30 11.94 -10.36 13.86
N TRP A 31 12.46 -11.50 14.32
CA TRP A 31 11.74 -12.77 14.30
C TRP A 31 10.57 -12.82 15.30
N ASP A 32 10.62 -12.01 16.36
CA ASP A 32 9.59 -11.85 17.41
C ASP A 32 8.72 -10.60 17.18
N ARG A 33 8.60 -10.14 15.93
CA ARG A 33 7.85 -8.93 15.59
C ARG A 33 6.41 -8.97 16.07
N ALA A 34 5.74 -10.12 15.94
CA ALA A 34 4.34 -10.26 16.30
C ALA A 34 4.14 -10.04 17.80
N GLU A 35 5.02 -10.62 18.62
CA GLU A 35 5.03 -10.47 20.07
C GLU A 35 5.31 -9.02 20.48
N LEU A 36 6.31 -8.38 19.87
CA LEU A 36 6.66 -6.98 20.12
C LEU A 36 5.52 -6.04 19.74
N GLN A 37 4.91 -6.24 18.57
CA GLN A 37 3.76 -5.45 18.13
C GLN A 37 2.55 -5.65 19.04
N ALA A 38 2.25 -6.88 19.45
CA ALA A 38 1.16 -7.17 20.37
C ALA A 38 1.38 -6.50 21.73
N ALA A 39 2.62 -6.53 22.25
CA ALA A 39 2.97 -5.83 23.49
C ALA A 39 2.79 -4.31 23.36
N ALA A 40 3.29 -3.71 22.27
CA ALA A 40 3.16 -2.28 22.01
C ALA A 40 1.68 -1.85 21.86
N MET A 41 0.87 -2.64 21.15
CA MET A 41 -0.56 -2.35 20.99
C MET A 41 -1.35 -2.45 22.28
N ARG A 42 -0.97 -3.37 23.20
CA ARG A 42 -1.59 -3.45 24.53
C ARG A 42 -1.25 -2.27 25.42
N ALA A 43 -0.07 -1.67 25.23
CA ALA A 43 0.39 -0.51 25.97
C ALA A 43 -0.15 0.83 25.42
N LEU A 44 -0.81 0.81 24.26
CA LEU A 44 -1.25 2.02 23.58
C LEU A 44 -2.55 2.57 24.20
N GLU A 45 -2.50 3.81 24.66
CA GLU A 45 -3.66 4.47 25.24
C GLU A 45 -4.51 5.20 24.19
N GLN A 46 -5.83 5.24 24.39
CA GLN A 46 -6.76 5.94 23.49
C GLN A 46 -6.35 7.41 23.18
N PRO A 47 -6.00 8.26 24.17
CA PRO A 47 -5.57 9.64 23.87
C PRO A 47 -4.34 9.72 22.98
N GLU A 48 -3.39 8.78 23.11
CA GLU A 48 -2.18 8.74 22.29
C GLU A 48 -2.52 8.39 20.84
N LEU A 49 -3.38 7.38 20.65
CA LEU A 49 -3.87 6.99 19.32
C LEU A 49 -4.65 8.13 18.66
N CYS A 50 -5.53 8.81 19.40
CA CYS A 50 -6.28 9.96 18.89
C CYS A 50 -5.35 11.13 18.53
N GLY A 51 -4.32 11.40 19.34
CA GLY A 51 -3.32 12.43 19.07
C GLY A 51 -2.51 12.13 17.81
N TRP A 52 -2.04 10.88 17.68
CA TRP A 52 -1.34 10.41 16.48
C TRP A 52 -2.22 10.52 15.23
N ALA A 53 -3.48 10.05 15.30
CA ALA A 53 -4.39 10.08 14.16
C ALA A 53 -4.67 11.50 13.67
N LYS A 54 -4.85 12.46 14.59
CA LYS A 54 -5.01 13.88 14.24
C LYS A 54 -3.80 14.42 13.50
N ARG A 55 -2.58 14.13 13.97
CA ARG A 55 -1.35 14.60 13.32
C ARG A 55 -1.14 13.99 11.93
N VAL A 56 -1.30 12.68 11.81
CA VAL A 56 -0.96 11.93 10.58
C VAL A 56 -2.05 12.00 9.51
N LEU A 57 -3.33 12.10 9.89
CA LEU A 57 -4.42 12.13 8.90
C LEU A 57 -4.85 13.55 8.53
N LEU A 58 -4.77 14.49 9.48
CA LEU A 58 -5.33 15.85 9.31
C LEU A 58 -4.30 16.96 9.53
N GLY A 59 -3.15 16.65 10.13
CA GLY A 59 -2.17 17.62 10.59
C GLY A 59 -0.94 17.72 9.71
N GLU A 60 0.13 18.22 10.32
CA GLU A 60 1.42 18.52 9.68
C GLU A 60 2.16 17.29 9.14
N ASP A 61 1.93 16.11 9.73
CA ASP A 61 2.58 14.85 9.34
C ASP A 61 1.85 14.14 8.18
N ARG A 62 0.82 14.79 7.61
CA ARG A 62 -0.05 14.19 6.59
C ARG A 62 0.72 13.92 5.29
N ARG A 63 0.76 12.63 4.92
CA ARG A 63 1.23 12.15 3.61
C ARG A 63 0.08 11.46 2.90
N SER A 64 -0.36 11.98 1.76
CA SER A 64 -1.47 11.41 0.97
C SER A 64 -1.07 11.09 -0.45
N LEU A 65 -1.49 9.92 -0.93
CA LEU A 65 -1.38 9.47 -2.31
C LEU A 65 -2.80 9.13 -2.81
N SER A 66 -3.24 9.74 -3.91
CA SER A 66 -4.51 9.41 -4.57
C SER A 66 -4.25 8.82 -5.95
N VAL A 67 -4.91 7.71 -6.26
CA VAL A 67 -4.82 7.04 -7.57
C VAL A 67 -6.19 7.15 -8.24
N HIS A 68 -6.23 7.82 -9.38
CA HIS A 68 -7.44 7.97 -10.19
C HIS A 68 -7.34 7.05 -11.39
N SER A 69 -8.23 6.06 -11.47
CA SER A 69 -8.38 5.20 -12.63
C SER A 69 -9.65 5.59 -13.37
N HIS A 70 -9.55 5.89 -14.66
CA HIS A 70 -10.70 6.16 -15.51
C HIS A 70 -10.90 4.96 -16.45
N GLU A 71 -12.09 4.37 -16.42
CA GLU A 71 -12.48 3.29 -17.31
C GLU A 71 -13.30 3.90 -18.46
N GLY A 72 -12.81 3.76 -19.69
CA GLY A 72 -13.46 4.30 -20.89
C GLY A 72 -12.65 5.42 -21.54
N SER A 73 -12.60 5.38 -22.87
CA SER A 73 -11.88 6.34 -23.71
C SER A 73 -12.28 7.78 -23.37
N ILE A 74 -11.28 8.57 -22.98
CA ILE A 74 -11.34 10.01 -23.14
C ILE A 74 -11.62 10.24 -24.64
N GLU A 75 -12.85 10.62 -24.99
CA GLU A 75 -13.07 11.32 -26.25
C GLU A 75 -12.12 12.51 -26.22
N LYS A 76 -11.16 12.53 -27.15
CA LYS A 76 -9.99 13.44 -27.14
C LYS A 76 -10.35 14.92 -26.95
N GLU A 77 -11.60 15.30 -27.13
CA GLU A 77 -12.13 16.65 -27.00
C GLU A 77 -12.39 17.10 -25.55
N GLN A 78 -12.54 16.20 -24.58
CA GLN A 78 -12.82 16.59 -23.18
C GLN A 78 -11.57 16.75 -22.30
N LEU A 79 -10.41 16.19 -22.70
CA LEU A 79 -9.14 16.41 -21.98
C LEU A 79 -8.39 17.66 -22.44
N ALA A 80 -8.65 18.13 -23.67
CA ALA A 80 -8.00 19.33 -24.21
C ALA A 80 -8.49 20.62 -23.54
N SER A 81 -9.59 20.56 -22.78
CA SER A 81 -10.24 21.71 -22.14
C SER A 81 -9.94 21.85 -20.65
N GLN A 82 -9.22 20.92 -20.03
CA GLN A 82 -8.74 21.06 -18.65
C GLN A 82 -7.22 21.28 -18.65
N PRO A 83 -6.74 22.43 -18.14
CA PRO A 83 -5.30 22.63 -18.01
C PRO A 83 -4.73 21.58 -17.06
N MET A 84 -3.72 20.86 -17.53
CA MET A 84 -2.92 19.95 -16.71
C MET A 84 -2.27 20.75 -15.57
N PRO A 85 -2.27 20.24 -14.33
CA PRO A 85 -1.55 20.90 -13.24
C PRO A 85 -0.04 20.91 -13.55
N ASP A 86 0.63 22.02 -13.24
CA ASP A 86 2.03 22.32 -13.61
C ASP A 86 3.06 21.23 -13.22
N ASN A 87 2.69 20.30 -12.34
CA ASN A 87 3.55 19.25 -11.80
C ASN A 87 3.31 17.86 -12.42
N ALA A 88 2.48 17.76 -13.46
CA ALA A 88 2.17 16.47 -14.08
C ALA A 88 3.28 16.04 -15.05
N ALA A 89 4.13 15.10 -14.62
CA ALA A 89 5.09 14.47 -15.51
C ALA A 89 4.37 13.54 -16.51
N PRO A 90 4.65 13.63 -17.82
CA PRO A 90 4.07 12.72 -18.80
C PRO A 90 4.63 11.31 -18.59
N ILE A 91 3.74 10.34 -18.41
CA ILE A 91 4.11 8.92 -18.33
C ILE A 91 4.34 8.43 -19.76
N VAL A 92 5.61 8.28 -20.15
CA VAL A 92 5.99 7.58 -21.38
C VAL A 92 6.01 6.08 -21.08
N LEU A 93 4.96 5.37 -21.51
CA LEU A 93 4.96 3.91 -21.44
C LEU A 93 5.95 3.36 -22.50
N PRO A 94 6.89 2.48 -22.13
CA PRO A 94 7.79 1.87 -23.11
C PRO A 94 7.02 0.94 -24.07
N ASP A 95 7.49 0.88 -25.32
CA ASP A 95 6.86 0.22 -26.49
C ASP A 95 6.44 -1.26 -26.30
N GLY A 96 6.88 -1.91 -25.21
CA GLY A 96 6.50 -3.27 -24.85
C GLY A 96 5.04 -3.45 -24.38
N ALA A 97 4.35 -2.38 -23.97
CA ALA A 97 2.97 -2.47 -23.45
C ALA A 97 1.94 -2.85 -24.53
N ALA A 98 2.25 -2.63 -25.81
CA ALA A 98 1.36 -2.99 -26.92
C ALA A 98 1.21 -4.52 -27.10
N LYS A 99 2.25 -5.29 -26.80
CA LYS A 99 2.26 -6.75 -27.02
C LYS A 99 1.43 -7.53 -25.99
N PHE A 100 1.19 -6.95 -24.81
CA PHE A 100 0.38 -7.60 -23.77
C PHE A 100 -1.11 -7.70 -24.18
N ARG A 101 -1.59 -6.75 -25.00
CA ARG A 101 -2.98 -6.71 -25.46
C ARG A 101 -3.30 -7.75 -26.54
N GLU A 102 -2.31 -8.21 -27.29
CA GLU A 102 -2.52 -9.18 -28.36
C GLU A 102 -2.60 -10.62 -27.83
N GLY A 103 -1.89 -10.93 -26.73
CA GLY A 103 -1.99 -12.22 -26.04
C GLY A 103 -3.33 -12.44 -25.33
N LEU A 104 -3.92 -11.38 -24.77
CA LEU A 104 -5.20 -11.42 -24.06
C LEU A 104 -6.44 -11.54 -24.97
N ARG A 105 -6.28 -11.40 -26.30
CA ARG A 105 -7.37 -11.65 -27.27
C ARG A 105 -7.41 -13.09 -27.80
N LYS A 106 -6.43 -13.93 -27.43
CA LYS A 106 -6.34 -15.32 -27.90
C LYS A 106 -6.54 -16.36 -26.79
N CYS A 107 -7.06 -15.96 -25.62
CA CYS A 107 -7.55 -16.84 -24.58
C CYS A 107 -9.05 -16.67 -24.41
#